data_AF-A0A1B2EFR3-F1
#
_entry.id   AF-A0A1B2EFR3-F1
#
_cell.length_a   1.000
_cell.length_b   1.000
_cell.length_c   1.000
_cell.angle_alpha   90.00
_cell.angle_beta   90.00
_cell.angle_gamma   90.00
#
_symmetry.space_group_name_H-M   'P 1'
#
loop_
_entity.id
_entity.type
_entity.pdbx_description
1 polymer ?
#
loop_
_entity_poly.entity_id
_entity_poly.type
_entity_poly.pdbx_seq_one_letter_code
_entity_poly.pdbx_strand_id
1 'polypeptide(L)'
;MPSDAIRFTCPACGSSELEATPIVHHLICAYVGPSYDFEARDGHRCPKCLRALRDHDHAAEIVGESARCRLCETEFVVPHDPVQGA
;
A
#
# COMPACT_ATOMS: atom_id res chain seq x y z
N MET A 1 -24.21 -17.30 11.90
CA MET A 1 -22.81 -16.84 11.73
C MET A 1 -22.90 -15.39 11.30
N PRO A 2 -22.53 -14.38 12.12
CA PRO A 2 -22.54 -13.01 11.62
C PRO A 2 -21.44 -12.89 10.56
N SER A 3 -21.85 -12.53 9.36
CA SER A 3 -20.96 -12.20 8.26
C SER A 3 -20.25 -10.90 8.62
N ASP A 4 -19.06 -11.02 9.22
CA ASP A 4 -18.11 -9.92 9.37
C ASP A 4 -17.52 -9.62 7.99
N ALA A 5 -18.38 -9.15 7.08
CA ALA A 5 -17.93 -8.44 5.91
C ALA A 5 -17.37 -7.13 6.46
N ILE A 6 -16.06 -7.11 6.71
CA ILE A 6 -15.31 -5.89 6.98
C ILE A 6 -15.78 -4.87 5.95
N ARG A 7 -16.55 -3.89 6.41
CA ARG A 7 -17.06 -2.84 5.52
C ARG A 7 -15.83 -2.07 5.07
N PHE A 8 -15.45 -2.23 3.80
CA PHE A 8 -14.47 -1.38 3.11
C PHE A 8 -15.04 0.03 2.94
N THR A 9 -15.31 0.68 4.07
CA THR A 9 -15.79 2.05 4.16
C THR A 9 -14.78 2.84 4.95
N CYS A 10 -14.55 4.08 4.57
CA CYS A 10 -13.64 4.98 5.26
C CYS A 10 -14.04 5.08 6.74
N PRO A 11 -13.12 4.81 7.69
CA PRO A 11 -13.42 4.92 9.12
C PRO A 11 -13.67 6.37 9.56
N ALA A 12 -13.23 7.37 8.78
CA ALA A 12 -13.41 8.77 9.09
C ALA A 12 -14.77 9.34 8.64
N CYS A 13 -15.28 8.94 7.47
CA CYS A 13 -16.50 9.52 6.88
C CYS A 13 -17.58 8.51 6.49
N GLY A 14 -17.28 7.20 6.55
CA GLY A 14 -18.20 6.12 6.16
C GLY A 14 -18.36 5.93 4.65
N SER A 15 -17.63 6.66 3.81
CA SER A 15 -17.70 6.54 2.34
C SER A 15 -17.13 5.20 1.86
N SER A 16 -17.76 4.59 0.85
CA SER A 16 -17.22 3.43 0.12
C SER A 16 -16.25 3.79 -1.00
N GLU A 17 -16.09 5.08 -1.30
CA GLU A 17 -15.16 5.57 -2.34
C GLU A 17 -13.72 5.54 -1.81
N LEU A 18 -13.13 4.35 -1.83
CA LEU A 18 -11.76 4.07 -1.41
C LEU A 18 -10.89 3.71 -2.62
N GLU A 19 -9.68 4.24 -2.64
CA GLU A 19 -8.64 3.93 -3.60
C GLU A 19 -7.52 3.16 -2.89
N ALA A 20 -7.39 1.87 -3.23
CA ALA A 20 -6.36 1.02 -2.67
C ALA A 20 -5.01 1.26 -3.38
N THR A 21 -3.94 1.37 -2.59
CA THR A 21 -2.57 1.56 -3.06
C THR A 21 -1.67 0.51 -2.43
N PRO A 22 -0.86 -0.24 -3.20
CA PRO A 22 0.09 -1.20 -2.65
C PRO A 22 1.14 -0.52 -1.76
N ILE A 23 1.46 -1.13 -0.63
CA ILE A 23 2.58 -0.73 0.23
C ILE A 23 3.79 -1.56 -0.16
N VAL A 24 4.83 -0.87 -0.62
CA VAL A 24 6.08 -1.44 -1.10
C VAL A 24 7.17 -1.29 -0.04
N HIS A 25 7.81 -2.40 0.29
CA HIS A 25 9.02 -2.47 1.11
C HIS A 25 10.24 -2.60 0.22
N HIS A 26 11.05 -1.56 0.15
CA HIS A 26 12.34 -1.60 -0.54
C HIS A 26 13.40 -2.24 0.35
N LEU A 27 13.68 -3.52 0.10
CA LEU A 27 14.51 -4.41 0.89
C LEU A 27 15.96 -3.90 1.06
N ILE A 28 16.50 -3.20 0.07
CA ILE A 28 17.88 -2.70 0.09
C ILE A 28 18.10 -1.61 1.15
N CYS A 29 17.09 -0.80 1.46
CA CYS A 29 17.21 0.27 2.44
C CYS A 29 16.15 0.24 3.54
N ALA A 30 15.32 -0.80 3.58
CA ALA A 30 14.19 -0.94 4.48
C ALA A 30 13.24 0.28 4.49
N TYR A 31 13.03 0.93 3.33
CA TYR A 31 11.99 1.95 3.23
C TYR A 31 10.66 1.26 2.94
N VAL A 32 9.64 1.56 3.72
CA VAL A 32 8.29 1.02 3.55
C VAL A 32 7.36 2.20 3.30
N GLY A 33 6.67 2.18 2.16
CA GLY A 33 5.76 3.25 1.79
C GLY A 33 4.81 2.83 0.67
N PRO A 34 3.78 3.62 0.39
CA PRO A 34 2.86 3.40 -0.72
C PRO A 34 3.58 3.43 -2.07
N SER A 35 3.06 2.73 -3.08
CA SER A 35 3.69 2.62 -4.40
C SER A 35 3.92 3.98 -5.07
N TYR A 36 3.04 4.96 -4.84
CA TYR A 36 3.18 6.31 -5.37
C TYR A 36 4.41 7.06 -4.83
N ASP A 37 4.94 6.70 -3.64
CA ASP A 37 6.19 7.27 -3.14
C ASP A 37 7.40 6.86 -3.99
N PHE A 38 7.25 5.76 -4.71
CA PHE A 38 8.28 5.23 -5.59
C PHE A 38 8.13 5.73 -7.02
N GLU A 39 7.03 6.38 -7.39
CA GLU A 39 6.84 6.93 -8.72
C GLU A 39 7.74 8.17 -8.93
N ALA A 40 8.65 8.09 -9.89
CA ALA A 40 9.46 9.22 -10.35
C ALA A 40 9.27 9.43 -11.86
N ARG A 41 9.60 10.63 -12.35
CA ARG A 41 9.49 10.98 -13.79
C ARG A 41 10.18 9.97 -14.73
N ASP A 42 11.25 9.33 -14.26
CA ASP A 42 12.09 8.41 -15.04
C ASP A 42 11.91 6.93 -14.64
N GLY A 43 10.77 6.58 -14.01
CA GLY A 43 10.45 5.22 -13.56
C GLY A 43 10.37 5.11 -12.04
N HIS A 44 10.51 3.90 -11.49
CA HIS A 44 10.36 3.67 -10.06
C HIS A 44 11.67 3.91 -9.29
N ARG A 45 11.68 4.81 -8.30
CA ARG A 45 12.85 5.12 -7.45
C ARG A 45 12.48 5.25 -5.99
N CYS A 46 13.30 4.69 -5.11
CA CYS A 46 13.09 4.84 -3.68
C CYS A 46 13.37 6.29 -3.22
N PRO A 47 12.45 6.95 -2.48
CA PRO A 47 12.66 8.32 -2.02
C PRO A 47 13.78 8.42 -0.97
N LYS A 48 14.06 7.33 -0.24
CA LYS A 48 15.09 7.28 0.82
C LYS A 48 16.52 7.17 0.28
N CYS A 49 16.75 6.34 -0.74
CA CYS A 49 18.10 6.06 -1.24
C CYS A 49 18.31 6.40 -2.73
N LEU A 50 17.27 6.90 -3.41
CA LEU A 50 17.26 7.34 -4.80
C LEU A 50 17.62 6.26 -5.83
N ARG A 51 17.77 5.00 -5.40
CA ARG A 51 18.00 3.85 -6.27
C ARG A 51 16.72 3.48 -7.00
N ALA A 52 16.88 3.01 -8.24
CA ALA A 52 15.78 2.50 -9.04
C ALA A 52 15.27 1.17 -8.47
N LEU A 53 13.95 1.01 -8.42
CA LEU A 53 13.31 -0.28 -8.19
C LEU A 53 13.36 -1.00 -9.54
N ARG A 54 14.35 -1.86 -9.72
CA ARG A 54 14.46 -2.70 -10.91
C ARG A 54 13.63 -3.96 -10.67
N ASP A 55 12.64 -4.19 -11.54
CA ASP A 55 11.73 -5.34 -11.45
C ASP A 55 12.44 -6.70 -11.37
N HIS A 56 13.69 -6.78 -11.85
CA HIS A 56 14.45 -8.03 -11.92
C HIS A 56 15.26 -8.36 -10.66
N ASP A 57 15.49 -7.41 -9.75
CA ASP A 57 16.45 -7.58 -8.65
C ASP A 57 15.82 -8.04 -7.33
N HIS A 58 14.51 -8.35 -7.30
CA HIS A 58 13.77 -8.63 -6.06
C HIS A 58 14.06 -7.59 -4.96
N ALA A 59 14.36 -6.34 -5.35
CA ALA A 59 14.82 -5.30 -4.44
C ALA A 59 13.66 -4.67 -3.65
N ALA A 60 12.42 -5.00 -4.02
CA ALA A 60 11.21 -4.53 -3.38
C ALA A 60 10.16 -5.65 -3.32
N GLU A 61 9.38 -5.68 -2.25
CA GLU A 61 8.26 -6.59 -2.04
C GLU A 61 7.00 -5.81 -1.64
N ILE A 62 5.82 -6.34 -1.94
CA ILE A 62 4.55 -5.76 -1.48
C ILE A 62 4.23 -6.38 -0.12
N VAL A 63 4.12 -5.54 0.91
CA VAL A 63 3.90 -5.97 2.31
C VAL A 63 2.49 -5.69 2.82
N GLY A 64 1.65 -5.06 1.99
CA GLY A 64 0.27 -4.73 2.34
C GLY A 64 -0.32 -3.72 1.37
N GLU A 65 -1.46 -3.16 1.76
CA GLU A 65 -2.18 -2.16 0.99
C GLU A 65 -2.64 -1.03 1.92
N SER A 66 -2.54 0.21 1.47
CA SER A 66 -3.24 1.35 2.07
C SER A 66 -4.51 1.63 1.26
N ALA A 67 -5.51 2.24 1.90
CA ALA A 67 -6.68 2.76 1.23
C ALA A 67 -6.78 4.25 1.52
N ARG A 68 -6.96 5.04 0.46
CA ARG A 68 -7.23 6.47 0.55
C ARG A 68 -8.68 6.76 0.18
N CYS A 69 -9.40 7.45 1.05
CA CYS A 69 -10.76 7.86 0.74
C CYS A 69 -10.77 9.04 -0.23
N ARG A 70 -11.49 8.93 -1.34
CA ARG A 70 -11.63 10.03 -2.31
C ARG A 70 -12.52 11.18 -1.85
N LEU A 71 -13.24 11.00 -0.74
CA LEU A 71 -14.19 11.99 -0.22
C LEU A 71 -13.60 12.89 0.88
N CYS A 72 -12.90 12.30 1.85
CA CYS A 72 -12.28 13.03 2.96
C CYS A 72 -10.75 12.98 2.95
N GLU A 73 -10.16 12.37 1.92
CA GLU A 73 -8.72 12.23 1.71
C GLU A 73 -7.96 11.47 2.81
N THR A 74 -8.68 10.88 3.77
CA THR A 74 -8.09 10.07 4.83
C THR A 74 -7.48 8.81 4.24
N GLU A 75 -6.20 8.60 4.51
CA GLU A 75 -5.47 7.38 4.18
C GLU A 75 -5.27 6.53 5.43
N PHE A 76 -5.43 5.22 5.28
CA PHE A 76 -5.24 4.24 6.35
C PHE A 76 -4.71 2.93 5.78
N VAL A 77 -3.95 2.19 6.59
CA VAL A 77 -3.48 0.86 6.20
C VAL A 77 -4.66 -0.12 6.29
N VAL A 78 -4.89 -0.86 5.21
CA VAL A 78 -5.84 -1.96 5.22
C VAL A 78 -5.14 -3.12 5.92
N PRO A 79 -5.68 -3.65 7.03
CA PRO A 79 -5.14 -4.86 7.63
C PRO A 79 -5.26 -5.96 6.58
N HIS A 80 -4.12 -6.43 6.05
CA HIS A 80 -4.12 -7.72 5.38
C HIS A 80 -4.23 -8.75 6.50
N ASP A 81 -5.35 -9.45 6.58
CA ASP A 81 -5.38 -10.66 7.41
C ASP A 81 -4.41 -11.65 6.74
N PRO A 82 -3.40 -12.18 7.43
CA PRO A 82 -2.57 -13.24 6.90
C PRO A 82 -3.42 -14.52 6.84
N VAL A 83 -4.34 -14.61 5.87
CA VAL A 83 -4.86 -15.90 5.42
C VAL A 83 -3.78 -16.51 4.54
N GLN A 84 -2.71 -16.99 5.17
CA GLN A 84 -1.87 -18.02 4.59
C GLN A 84 -2.14 -19.31 5.37
N GLY A 85 -3.13 -20.04 4.87
CA GLY A 85 -3.26 -21.45 5.18
C GLY A 85 -2.06 -22.22 4.61
N ALA A 86 -1.46 -23.05 5.46
CA ALA A 86 -1.05 -24.43 5.19
C ALA A 86 -0.76 -25.11 6.53
#